data_AF-A0A7X7TJ39-F1
#
_entry.id   AF-A0A7X7TJ39-F1
#
_cell.length_a   1.000
_cell.length_b   1.000
_cell.length_c   1.000
_cell.angle_alpha   90.00
_cell.angle_beta   90.00
_cell.angle_gamma   90.00
#
_symmetry.space_group_name_H-M   'P 1'
#
loop_
_entity.id
_entity.type
_entity.pdbx_description
1 polymer ?
#
loop_
_entity_poly.entity_id
_entity_poly.type
_entity_poly.pdbx_seq_one_letter_code
_entity_poly.pdbx_strand_id
1 'polypeptide(L)'
;MAKITGTNMRKPSSYSEWSIKDTLSNAPQVEELLKNLEFHKSIQNVNNRINSAENIKEIIVDIKEDIRKLFNINRLKIYAIDKEKKELYTFNSDNDGLTEIRLAVSNVSIAGYAANNKKTVIINDVYDERELRKINDKLKFDRSSDRQLGVLTGQVVAIPI
;
A
#
# COMPACT_ATOMS: atom_id res chain seq x y z
N MET A 1 77.26 -24.06 35.12
CA MET A 1 75.77 -24.10 35.15
C MET A 1 75.24 -22.71 34.85
N ALA A 2 74.45 -22.54 33.79
CA ALA A 2 73.29 -21.64 33.69
C ALA A 2 72.71 -21.77 32.27
N LYS A 3 71.51 -22.35 32.15
CA LYS A 3 70.74 -22.49 30.90
C LYS A 3 70.04 -21.16 30.60
N ILE A 4 70.09 -20.71 29.35
CA ILE A 4 69.34 -19.55 28.86
C ILE A 4 67.96 -20.05 28.43
N THR A 5 66.94 -19.73 29.22
CA THR A 5 65.54 -20.11 28.99
C THR A 5 64.88 -19.11 28.05
N GLY A 6 64.32 -19.61 26.95
CA GLY A 6 63.66 -18.82 25.91
C GLY A 6 62.40 -18.09 26.41
N THR A 7 62.29 -16.83 26.01
CA THR A 7 61.14 -15.96 26.23
C THR A 7 60.00 -16.37 25.29
N ASN A 8 58.90 -16.85 25.88
CA ASN A 8 57.70 -17.27 25.16
C ASN A 8 56.89 -16.03 24.74
N MET A 9 56.91 -15.68 23.45
CA MET A 9 56.07 -14.61 22.90
C MET A 9 54.60 -15.06 22.87
N ARG A 10 53.77 -14.50 23.75
CA ARG A 10 52.31 -14.64 23.68
C ARG A 10 51.80 -13.95 22.41
N LYS A 11 51.21 -14.71 21.48
CA LYS A 11 50.40 -14.15 20.39
C LYS A 11 49.21 -13.38 20.98
N PRO A 12 48.89 -12.16 20.51
CA PRO A 12 47.67 -11.48 20.91
C PRO A 12 46.44 -12.24 20.39
N SER A 13 45.47 -12.37 21.29
CA SER A 13 44.15 -12.99 21.13
C SER A 13 43.42 -12.51 19.86
N SER A 14 42.78 -13.45 19.15
CA SER A 14 41.93 -13.17 17.99
C SER A 14 40.76 -12.28 18.43
N TYR A 15 40.81 -11.00 18.08
CA TYR A 15 39.65 -10.13 18.22
C TYR A 15 38.50 -10.70 17.37
N SER A 16 37.41 -10.92 18.08
CA SER A 16 36.13 -11.43 17.65
C SER A 16 35.54 -10.68 16.46
N GLU A 17 35.67 -11.22 15.25
CA GLU A 17 34.81 -10.82 14.11
C GLU A 17 33.31 -10.97 14.46
N TRP A 18 32.98 -11.82 15.43
CA TRP A 18 31.65 -12.05 16.01
C TRP A 18 31.15 -10.94 16.95
N SER A 19 31.73 -9.73 16.93
CA SER A 19 31.18 -8.58 17.67
C SER A 19 30.76 -7.43 16.76
N ILE A 20 31.33 -7.32 15.55
CA ILE A 20 31.01 -6.20 14.66
C ILE A 20 29.70 -6.45 13.92
N LYS A 21 29.45 -7.68 13.46
CA LYS A 21 28.21 -8.05 12.77
C LYS A 21 26.98 -7.90 13.67
N ASP A 22 27.08 -8.31 14.94
CA ASP A 22 25.97 -8.22 15.90
C ASP A 22 25.71 -6.79 16.37
N THR A 23 26.75 -5.95 16.48
CA THR A 23 26.61 -4.54 16.89
C THR A 23 26.07 -3.67 15.74
N LEU A 24 26.44 -3.96 14.49
CA LEU A 24 25.87 -3.30 13.31
C LEU A 24 24.42 -3.74 13.04
N SER A 25 24.09 -5.02 13.27
CA SER A 25 22.74 -5.54 13.08
C SER A 25 21.72 -5.00 14.09
N ASN A 26 22.17 -4.57 15.28
CA ASN A 26 21.32 -4.10 16.38
C ASN A 26 21.28 -2.57 16.56
N ALA A 27 21.87 -1.80 15.63
CA ALA A 27 21.72 -0.35 15.63
C ALA A 27 20.34 0.01 15.03
N PRO A 28 19.49 0.78 15.72
CA PRO A 28 18.17 1.21 15.20
C PRO A 28 18.24 1.83 13.79
N GLN A 29 19.37 2.45 13.46
CA GLN A 29 19.65 3.04 12.14
C GLN A 29 19.79 1.98 11.03
N VAL A 30 20.36 0.81 11.32
CA VAL A 30 20.51 -0.27 10.33
C VAL A 30 19.19 -0.96 10.06
N GLU A 31 18.36 -1.17 11.09
CA GLU A 31 17.01 -1.72 10.91
C GLU A 31 16.12 -0.79 10.07
N GLU A 32 16.17 0.52 10.34
CA GLU A 32 15.43 1.53 9.55
C GLU A 32 15.91 1.58 8.09
N LEU A 33 17.23 1.53 7.86
CA LEU A 33 17.81 1.46 6.52
C LEU A 33 17.34 0.21 5.75
N LEU A 34 17.32 -0.95 6.41
CA LEU A 34 16.85 -2.20 5.79
C LEU A 34 15.36 -2.11 5.43
N LYS A 35 14.50 -1.59 6.33
CA LYS A 35 13.07 -1.38 6.05
C LYS A 35 12.85 -0.44 4.86
N ASN A 36 13.59 0.67 4.80
CA ASN A 36 13.52 1.61 3.68
C ASN A 36 13.97 0.99 2.36
N LEU A 37 15.03 0.17 2.40
CA LEU A 37 15.51 -0.55 1.22
C LEU A 37 14.49 -1.59 0.71
N GLU A 38 13.87 -2.35 1.61
CA GLU A 38 12.81 -3.30 1.28
C GLU A 38 11.60 -2.59 0.67
N PHE A 39 11.15 -1.50 1.29
CA PHE A 39 10.06 -0.69 0.76
C PHE A 39 10.37 -0.16 -0.65
N HIS A 40 11.58 0.36 -0.88
CA HIS A 40 11.99 0.83 -2.20
C HIS A 40 11.99 -0.29 -3.24
N LYS A 41 12.49 -1.49 -2.89
CA LYS A 41 12.45 -2.65 -3.77
C LYS A 41 11.02 -3.05 -4.12
N SER A 42 10.10 -3.05 -3.16
CA SER A 42 8.70 -3.37 -3.39
C SER A 42 8.02 -2.35 -4.31
N ILE A 43 8.32 -1.04 -4.16
CA ILE A 43 7.87 0.00 -5.08
C ILE A 43 8.35 -0.28 -6.51
N GLN A 44 9.64 -0.56 -6.69
CA GLN A 44 10.21 -0.85 -8.01
C GLN A 44 9.56 -2.09 -8.65
N ASN A 45 9.32 -3.14 -7.86
CA ASN A 45 8.64 -4.34 -8.32
C ASN A 45 7.21 -4.04 -8.80
N VAL A 46 6.44 -3.30 -8.01
CA VAL A 46 5.07 -2.88 -8.39
C VAL A 46 5.09 -2.03 -9.66
N ASN A 47 6.00 -1.07 -9.77
CA ASN A 47 6.14 -0.25 -10.98
C ASN A 47 6.45 -1.09 -12.22
N ASN A 48 7.37 -2.05 -12.11
CA ASN A 48 7.69 -2.94 -13.22
C ASN A 48 6.47 -3.77 -13.64
N ARG A 49 5.71 -4.32 -12.68
CA ARG A 49 4.46 -5.04 -12.98
C ARG A 49 3.44 -4.14 -13.67
N ILE A 50 3.25 -2.91 -13.20
CA ILE A 50 2.32 -1.94 -13.83
C ILE A 50 2.74 -1.65 -15.27
N ASN A 51 4.04 -1.42 -15.51
CA ASN A 51 4.55 -1.12 -16.85
C ASN A 51 4.50 -2.32 -17.82
N SER A 52 4.54 -3.54 -17.28
CA SER A 52 4.43 -4.78 -18.07
C SER A 52 3.00 -5.28 -18.24
N ALA A 53 2.02 -4.64 -17.60
CA ALA A 53 0.62 -5.04 -17.70
C ALA A 53 0.09 -4.89 -19.14
N GLU A 54 -0.61 -5.90 -19.63
CA GLU A 54 -1.16 -5.90 -20.99
C GLU A 54 -2.30 -4.89 -21.14
N ASN A 55 -3.07 -4.68 -20.07
CA ASN A 55 -4.24 -3.81 -20.06
C ASN A 55 -4.62 -3.36 -18.64
N ILE A 56 -5.54 -2.40 -18.58
CA ILE A 56 -6.02 -1.82 -17.31
C ILE A 56 -6.73 -2.84 -16.40
N LYS A 57 -7.35 -3.89 -16.98
CA LYS A 57 -8.04 -4.92 -16.20
C LYS A 57 -7.04 -5.72 -15.37
N GLU A 58 -5.88 -6.05 -15.93
CA GLU A 58 -4.79 -6.70 -15.18
C GLU A 58 -4.36 -5.86 -13.97
N ILE A 59 -4.21 -4.55 -14.15
CA ILE A 59 -3.86 -3.64 -13.04
C ILE A 59 -4.95 -3.66 -11.94
N ILE A 60 -6.23 -3.55 -12.34
CA ILE A 60 -7.37 -3.48 -11.41
C ILE A 60 -7.56 -4.80 -10.63
N VAL A 61 -7.28 -5.95 -11.25
CA VAL A 61 -7.61 -7.27 -10.67
C VAL A 61 -6.41 -7.92 -10.01
N ASP A 62 -5.27 -7.99 -10.71
CA ASP A 62 -4.09 -8.74 -10.27
C ASP A 62 -3.12 -7.83 -9.48
N ILE A 63 -2.63 -6.76 -10.11
CA ILE A 63 -1.57 -5.92 -9.51
C ILE A 63 -2.07 -5.12 -8.30
N LYS A 64 -3.39 -4.88 -8.22
CA LYS A 64 -4.06 -4.24 -7.08
C LYS A 64 -3.64 -4.83 -5.72
N GLU A 65 -3.52 -6.15 -5.59
CA GLU A 65 -3.17 -6.76 -4.30
C GLU A 65 -1.73 -6.47 -3.87
N ASP A 66 -0.81 -6.33 -4.81
CA ASP A 66 0.56 -5.91 -4.50
C ASP A 66 0.60 -4.47 -4.01
N ILE A 67 -0.14 -3.57 -4.67
CA ILE A 67 -0.27 -2.17 -4.25
C ILE A 67 -0.90 -2.11 -2.85
N ARG A 68 -1.95 -2.89 -2.59
CA ARG A 68 -2.61 -2.97 -1.28
C ARG A 68 -1.63 -3.35 -0.16
N LYS A 69 -0.83 -4.40 -0.38
CA LYS A 69 0.18 -4.89 0.57
C LYS A 69 1.29 -3.87 0.78
N LEU A 70 1.76 -3.23 -0.29
CA LEU A 70 2.82 -2.23 -0.26
C LEU A 70 2.48 -1.05 0.65
N PHE A 71 1.25 -0.55 0.59
CA PHE A 71 0.79 0.54 1.44
C PHE A 71 0.20 0.08 2.78
N ASN A 72 0.17 -1.24 3.04
CA ASN A 72 -0.43 -1.83 4.22
C ASN A 72 -1.87 -1.33 4.49
N ILE A 73 -2.67 -1.21 3.44
CA ILE A 73 -4.06 -0.76 3.54
C ILE A 73 -5.02 -1.95 3.57
N ASN A 74 -6.15 -1.81 4.27
CA ASN A 74 -7.11 -2.90 4.38
C ASN A 74 -7.74 -3.25 3.02
N ARG A 75 -8.07 -2.24 2.21
CA ARG A 75 -8.72 -2.42 0.90
C ARG A 75 -8.23 -1.38 -0.09
N LEU A 76 -8.14 -1.78 -1.35
CA LEU A 76 -7.88 -0.93 -2.49
C LEU A 76 -8.98 -1.15 -3.53
N LYS A 77 -9.47 -0.07 -4.14
CA LYS A 77 -10.29 -0.12 -5.37
C LYS A 77 -9.67 0.86 -6.36
N ILE A 78 -9.42 0.38 -7.58
CA ILE A 78 -8.90 1.18 -8.69
C ILE A 78 -10.02 1.35 -9.69
N TYR A 79 -10.37 2.60 -9.99
CA TYR A 79 -11.40 2.92 -10.96
C TYR A 79 -10.75 3.49 -12.22
N ALA A 80 -11.12 2.95 -13.38
CA ALA A 80 -10.80 3.54 -14.67
C ALA A 80 -11.99 4.35 -15.19
N ILE A 81 -11.72 5.36 -16.03
CA ILE A 81 -12.76 6.22 -16.61
C ILE A 81 -13.15 5.75 -18.01
N ASP A 82 -14.44 5.54 -18.21
CA ASP A 82 -15.09 5.42 -19.51
C ASP A 82 -15.53 6.83 -19.95
N LYS A 83 -14.76 7.44 -20.85
CA LYS A 83 -14.96 8.84 -21.27
C LYS A 83 -16.24 9.04 -22.08
N GLU A 84 -16.65 8.03 -22.84
CA GLU A 84 -17.84 8.10 -23.70
C GLU A 84 -19.11 8.10 -22.84
N LYS A 85 -19.18 7.21 -21.85
CA LYS A 85 -20.33 7.10 -20.95
C LYS A 85 -20.26 8.05 -19.76
N LYS A 86 -19.10 8.67 -19.50
CA LYS A 86 -18.82 9.49 -18.31
C LYS A 86 -19.04 8.71 -17.00
N GLU A 87 -18.52 7.49 -17.00
CA GLU A 87 -18.62 6.56 -15.88
C GLU A 87 -17.23 6.13 -15.40
N LEU A 88 -17.14 5.78 -14.13
CA LEU A 88 -16.04 5.03 -13.56
C LEU A 88 -16.40 3.56 -13.62
N TYR A 89 -15.45 2.69 -13.95
CA TYR A 89 -15.61 1.25 -13.84
C TYR A 89 -14.46 0.62 -13.05
N THR A 90 -14.78 -0.44 -12.34
CA THR A 90 -13.84 -1.33 -11.63
C THR A 90 -14.32 -2.76 -11.79
N PHE A 91 -13.50 -3.72 -11.39
CA PHE A 91 -13.89 -5.11 -11.31
C PHE A 91 -13.88 -5.59 -9.85
N ASN A 92 -14.88 -6.39 -9.49
CA ASN A 92 -14.89 -7.15 -8.26
C ASN A 92 -14.74 -8.64 -8.60
N SER A 93 -13.91 -9.34 -7.83
CA SER A 93 -13.75 -10.78 -7.96
C SER A 93 -14.55 -11.43 -6.82
N ASP A 94 -15.60 -12.13 -7.19
CA ASP A 94 -16.43 -12.91 -6.27
C ASP A 94 -16.33 -14.40 -6.64
N ASN A 95 -16.94 -15.29 -5.86
CA ASN A 95 -16.89 -16.74 -6.10
C ASN A 95 -17.43 -17.14 -7.49
N ASP A 96 -18.36 -16.34 -8.04
CA ASP A 96 -18.99 -16.58 -9.34
C ASP A 96 -18.23 -15.94 -10.52
N GLY A 97 -17.07 -15.33 -10.25
CA GLY A 97 -16.19 -14.75 -11.26
C GLY A 97 -16.02 -13.24 -11.15
N LEU A 98 -15.64 -12.63 -12.27
CA LEU A 98 -15.28 -11.22 -12.33
C LEU A 98 -16.47 -10.37 -12.78
N THR A 99 -16.97 -9.53 -11.88
CA THR A 99 -18.11 -8.64 -12.14
C THR A 99 -17.62 -7.20 -12.33
N GLU A 100 -18.10 -6.55 -13.39
CA GLU A 100 -17.85 -5.12 -13.62
C GLU A 100 -18.82 -4.27 -12.81
N ILE A 101 -18.29 -3.29 -12.08
CA ILE A 101 -19.06 -2.32 -11.28
C ILE A 101 -18.85 -0.94 -11.87
N ARG A 102 -19.95 -0.23 -12.11
CA ARG A 102 -19.95 1.12 -12.68
C ARG A 102 -20.50 2.15 -11.70
N LEU A 103 -19.91 3.35 -11.71
CA LEU A 103 -20.34 4.51 -10.95
C LEU A 103 -20.39 5.73 -11.86
N ALA A 104 -21.41 6.57 -11.73
CA ALA A 104 -21.45 7.84 -12.44
C ALA A 104 -20.35 8.80 -11.93
N VAL A 105 -19.68 9.51 -12.84
CA VAL A 105 -18.79 10.63 -12.48
C VAL A 105 -19.65 11.80 -11.97
N SER A 106 -19.87 11.85 -10.67
CA SER A 106 -20.78 12.79 -10.00
C SER A 106 -20.40 12.97 -8.53
N ASN A 107 -20.99 13.95 -7.86
CA ASN A 107 -20.71 14.24 -6.44
C ASN A 107 -21.40 13.28 -5.45
N VAL A 108 -22.00 12.18 -5.92
CA VAL A 108 -22.80 11.28 -5.08
C VAL A 108 -21.93 10.25 -4.35
N SER A 109 -20.99 9.61 -5.05
CA SER A 109 -20.07 8.62 -4.46
C SER A 109 -18.70 9.23 -4.20
N ILE A 110 -17.92 8.64 -3.28
CA ILE A 110 -16.56 9.13 -2.95
C ILE A 110 -15.66 9.11 -4.17
N ALA A 111 -15.60 7.98 -4.89
CA ALA A 111 -14.81 7.86 -6.12
C ALA A 111 -15.33 8.80 -7.23
N GLY A 112 -16.65 8.87 -7.41
CA GLY A 112 -17.27 9.77 -8.37
C GLY A 112 -16.95 11.24 -8.09
N TYR A 113 -16.98 11.66 -6.82
CA TYR A 113 -16.66 13.02 -6.40
C TYR A 113 -15.19 13.34 -6.68
N ALA A 114 -14.28 12.45 -6.29
CA ALA A 114 -12.84 12.63 -6.50
C ALA A 114 -12.53 12.80 -8.00
N ALA A 115 -13.10 11.94 -8.85
CA ALA A 115 -12.96 12.03 -10.31
C ALA A 115 -13.61 13.30 -10.89
N ASN A 116 -14.84 13.64 -10.47
CA ASN A 116 -15.58 14.77 -11.00
C ASN A 116 -14.92 16.12 -10.67
N ASN A 117 -14.38 16.27 -9.46
CA ASN A 117 -13.80 17.52 -8.99
C ASN A 117 -12.27 17.58 -9.14
N LYS A 118 -11.63 16.47 -9.51
CA LYS A 118 -10.16 16.31 -9.54
C LYS A 118 -9.52 16.75 -8.22
N LYS A 119 -10.14 16.33 -7.10
CA LYS A 119 -9.66 16.62 -5.75
C LYS A 119 -9.50 15.34 -4.95
N THR A 120 -8.38 15.24 -4.23
CA THR A 120 -8.21 14.21 -3.21
C THR A 120 -9.20 14.43 -2.08
N VAL A 121 -9.81 13.34 -1.63
CA VAL A 121 -10.75 13.31 -0.51
C VAL A 121 -10.17 12.42 0.58
N ILE A 122 -10.13 12.92 1.81
CA ILE A 122 -9.72 12.18 3.00
C ILE A 122 -10.91 12.25 3.97
N ILE A 123 -11.40 11.08 4.39
CA ILE A 123 -12.54 10.93 5.30
C ILE A 123 -12.08 10.08 6.48
N ASN A 124 -12.29 10.58 7.69
CA ASN A 124 -11.89 9.89 8.92
C ASN A 124 -12.92 8.85 9.36
N ASP A 125 -14.21 9.13 9.14
CA ASP A 125 -15.30 8.20 9.38
C ASP A 125 -16.36 8.32 8.27
N VAL A 126 -16.42 7.34 7.38
CA VAL A 126 -17.41 7.31 6.28
C VAL A 126 -18.86 7.11 6.77
N TYR A 127 -19.08 6.82 8.05
CA TYR A 127 -20.40 6.76 8.66
C TYR A 127 -20.83 8.09 9.31
N ASP A 128 -19.93 9.07 9.51
CA ASP A 128 -20.31 10.43 9.93
C ASP A 128 -20.82 11.24 8.72
N GLU A 129 -22.15 11.29 8.58
CA GLU A 129 -22.79 12.06 7.51
C GLU A 129 -22.44 13.56 7.54
N ARG A 130 -22.09 14.12 8.70
CA ARG A 130 -21.70 15.53 8.80
C ARG A 130 -20.31 15.74 8.20
N GLU A 131 -19.39 14.78 8.36
CA GLU A 131 -18.08 14.83 7.70
C GLU A 131 -18.25 14.78 6.19
N LEU A 132 -19.06 13.86 5.68
CA LEU A 132 -19.34 13.75 4.24
C LEU A 132 -19.98 15.03 3.68
N ARG A 133 -20.96 15.61 4.37
CA ARG A 133 -21.64 16.85 3.95
C ARG A 133 -20.72 18.06 3.93
N LYS A 134 -19.72 18.14 4.83
CA LYS A 134 -18.70 19.19 4.77
C LYS A 134 -17.87 19.16 3.48
N ILE A 135 -17.72 17.99 2.86
CA ILE A 135 -17.06 17.84 1.56
C ILE A 135 -18.03 18.19 0.43
N ASN A 136 -19.24 17.62 0.45
CA ASN A 136 -20.33 17.97 -0.45
C ASN A 136 -21.68 17.48 0.07
N ASP A 137 -22.73 18.30 -0.06
CA ASP A 137 -24.09 17.96 0.39
C ASP A 137 -24.66 16.67 -0.23
N LYS A 138 -24.22 16.29 -1.43
CA LYS A 138 -24.69 15.09 -2.13
C LYS A 138 -23.84 13.85 -1.85
N LEU A 139 -22.69 14.01 -1.19
CA LEU A 139 -21.73 12.92 -0.98
C LEU A 139 -22.29 11.91 0.02
N LYS A 140 -22.26 10.63 -0.36
CA LYS A 140 -22.74 9.51 0.45
C LYS A 140 -21.77 8.34 0.38
N PHE A 141 -21.63 7.63 1.48
CA PHE A 141 -20.98 6.34 1.54
C PHE A 141 -21.99 5.22 1.28
N ASP A 142 -21.71 4.37 0.29
CA ASP A 142 -22.52 3.19 0.03
C ASP A 142 -22.15 2.06 0.99
N ARG A 143 -23.09 1.75 1.89
CA ARG A 143 -22.94 0.73 2.93
C ARG A 143 -23.25 -0.68 2.42
N SER A 144 -23.74 -0.85 1.19
CA SER A 144 -24.15 -2.14 0.62
C SER A 144 -22.99 -3.14 0.60
N SER A 145 -21.82 -2.70 0.11
CA SER A 145 -20.60 -3.52 0.02
C SER A 145 -20.13 -3.99 1.40
N ASP A 146 -20.16 -3.10 2.39
CA ASP A 146 -19.73 -3.40 3.76
C ASP A 146 -20.70 -4.39 4.44
N ARG A 147 -22.01 -4.22 4.23
CA ARG A 147 -23.03 -5.17 4.72
C ARG A 147 -22.87 -6.55 4.10
N GLN A 148 -22.64 -6.63 2.79
CA GLN A 148 -22.47 -7.90 2.09
C GLN A 148 -21.23 -8.66 2.57
N LEU A 149 -20.16 -7.92 2.88
CA LEU A 149 -18.86 -8.50 3.25
C LEU A 149 -18.68 -8.64 4.77
N GLY A 150 -19.64 -8.17 5.58
CA GLY A 150 -19.58 -8.23 7.04
C GLY A 150 -18.45 -7.39 7.64
N VAL A 151 -18.09 -6.27 7.00
CA VAL A 151 -16.99 -5.39 7.43
C VAL A 151 -17.48 -3.97 7.69
N LEU A 152 -16.66 -3.18 8.39
CA LEU A 152 -16.88 -1.75 8.59
C LEU A 152 -15.67 -0.98 8.06
N THR A 153 -15.89 -0.17 7.04
CA THR A 153 -14.90 0.77 6.53
C THR A 153 -14.88 2.00 7.43
N GLY A 154 -13.76 2.30 8.09
CA GLY A 154 -13.62 3.51 8.90
C GLY A 154 -13.17 4.70 8.05
N GLN A 155 -11.88 4.70 7.72
CA GLN A 155 -11.22 5.77 6.99
C GLN A 155 -11.14 5.48 5.49
N VAL A 156 -11.33 6.50 4.67
CA VAL A 156 -11.20 6.40 3.21
C VAL A 156 -10.37 7.56 2.67
N VAL A 157 -9.46 7.24 1.76
CA VAL A 157 -8.76 8.21 0.91
C VAL A 157 -9.07 7.89 -0.55
N ALA A 158 -9.51 8.89 -1.30
CA ALA A 158 -9.76 8.78 -2.74
C ALA A 158 -8.96 9.85 -3.48
N ILE A 159 -8.13 9.42 -4.43
CA ILE A 159 -7.17 10.26 -5.15
C ILE A 159 -7.48 10.18 -6.65
N PRO A 160 -7.71 11.31 -7.34
CA PRO A 160 -7.79 11.33 -8.80
C PRO A 160 -6.38 11.12 -9.41
N ILE A 161 -6.30 10.30 -10.45
CA ILE A 161 -5.07 9.97 -11.20
C ILE A 161 -5.18 10.55 -12.61
#